data_AF-A0A1B2EXF2-F1
#
_entry.id   AF-A0A1B2EXF2-F1
#
_cell.length_a   1.000
_cell.length_b   1.000
_cell.length_c   1.000
_cell.angle_alpha   90.00
_cell.angle_beta   90.00
_cell.angle_gamma   90.00
#
_symmetry.space_group_name_H-M   'P 1'
#
loop_
_entity.id
_entity.type
_entity.pdbx_description
1 polymer ?
#
loop_
_entity_poly.entity_id
_entity_poly.type
_entity_poly.pdbx_seq_one_letter_code
_entity_poly.pdbx_strand_id
1 'polypeptide(L)'
;MMITGPVGAAGVLSDPPAKASVEQVKEFMVAQRQSCKAASSCQEAVEMWCGGYSRADGDGDGVPCENVCRSKSQVDTIKQRIGC
;
A
#
# COMPACT_ATOMS: atom_id res chain seq x y z
N MET A 1 -28.04 -7.70 59.75
CA MET A 1 -28.78 -6.98 58.69
C MET A 1 -28.62 -7.73 57.38
N MET A 2 -29.73 -8.24 56.83
CA MET A 2 -29.79 -8.88 55.52
C MET A 2 -30.18 -7.79 54.51
N ILE A 3 -29.34 -7.50 53.53
CA ILE A 3 -29.81 -6.85 52.30
C ILE A 3 -29.54 -7.78 51.12
N THR A 4 -30.66 -8.34 50.67
CA THR A 4 -30.86 -9.12 49.46
C THR A 4 -31.02 -8.20 48.26
N GLY A 5 -30.31 -8.52 47.16
CA GLY A 5 -30.75 -8.28 45.78
C GLY A 5 -29.85 -7.37 44.93
N PRO A 6 -29.96 -7.39 43.57
CA PRO A 6 -30.38 -8.48 42.69
C PRO A 6 -29.29 -8.87 41.66
N VAL A 7 -29.51 -10.05 41.07
CA VAL A 7 -28.78 -10.60 39.92
C VAL A 7 -29.12 -9.78 38.68
N GLY A 8 -28.12 -9.27 37.96
CA GLY A 8 -28.26 -8.59 36.68
C GLY A 8 -27.41 -9.25 35.61
N ALA A 9 -27.99 -10.23 34.92
CA ALA A 9 -27.49 -10.74 33.66
C ALA A 9 -28.02 -9.84 32.53
N ALA A 10 -27.13 -9.24 31.76
CA ALA A 10 -27.39 -8.86 30.38
C ALA A 10 -26.04 -8.74 29.67
N GLY A 11 -25.67 -9.79 28.93
CA GLY A 11 -24.70 -9.64 27.87
C GLY A 11 -25.24 -8.63 26.86
N VAL A 12 -24.43 -7.62 26.54
CA VAL A 12 -24.57 -6.90 25.28
C VAL A 12 -23.34 -7.23 24.46
N LEU A 13 -23.42 -8.35 23.76
CA LEU A 13 -22.67 -8.52 22.52
C LEU A 13 -23.36 -7.59 21.52
N SER A 14 -23.09 -6.28 21.63
CA SER A 14 -23.49 -5.33 20.60
C SER A 14 -22.49 -5.46 19.47
N ASP A 15 -22.96 -6.20 18.47
CA ASP A 15 -22.57 -6.27 17.07
C ASP A 15 -21.52 -5.22 16.62
N PRO A 16 -20.48 -5.63 15.87
CA PRO A 16 -19.57 -4.67 15.26
C PRO A 16 -20.37 -3.72 14.35
N PRO A 17 -20.09 -2.40 14.34
CA PRO A 17 -20.68 -1.53 13.34
C PRO A 17 -20.19 -1.97 11.96
N ALA A 18 -21.04 -2.70 11.25
CA ALA A 18 -20.91 -3.06 9.83
C ALA A 18 -21.09 -1.82 8.92
N LYS A 19 -20.34 -0.75 9.22
CA LYS A 19 -20.09 0.34 8.29
C LYS A 19 -18.59 0.34 8.04
N ALA A 20 -18.17 -0.53 7.13
CA ALA A 20 -16.88 -0.41 6.50
C ALA A 20 -16.79 1.00 5.90
N SER A 21 -16.10 1.89 6.59
CA SER A 21 -15.87 3.25 6.16
C SER A 21 -15.16 3.20 4.80
N VAL A 22 -15.82 3.70 3.77
CA VAL A 22 -15.29 3.80 2.39
C VAL A 22 -13.94 4.54 2.38
N GLU A 23 -13.70 5.39 3.37
CA GLU A 23 -12.45 6.09 3.62
C GLU A 23 -11.31 5.16 4.07
N GLN A 24 -11.60 4.19 4.94
CA GLN A 24 -10.63 3.20 5.43
C GLN A 24 -10.24 2.20 4.33
N VAL A 25 -11.14 1.94 3.38
CA VAL A 25 -10.85 1.10 2.20
C VAL A 25 -9.90 1.81 1.22
N LYS A 26 -9.98 3.13 1.09
CA LYS A 26 -9.05 3.91 0.26
C LYS A 26 -7.64 3.86 0.82
N GLU A 27 -7.47 4.08 2.12
CA GLU A 27 -6.16 4.05 2.77
C GLU A 27 -5.52 2.64 2.71
N PHE A 28 -6.32 1.58 2.84
CA PHE A 28 -5.87 0.20 2.66
C PHE A 28 -5.49 -0.14 1.21
N MET A 29 -6.11 0.52 0.22
CA MET A 29 -5.74 0.40 -1.19
C MET A 29 -4.45 1.16 -1.54
N VAL A 30 -4.17 2.32 -0.93
CA VAL A 30 -2.88 3.01 -1.10
C VAL A 30 -1.73 2.18 -0.49
N ALA A 31 -2.01 1.44 0.58
CA ALA A 31 -1.10 0.48 1.19
C ALA A 31 -1.00 -0.87 0.44
N GLN A 32 -1.67 -1.06 -0.71
CA GLN A 32 -1.35 -2.16 -1.63
C GLN A 32 0.06 -1.96 -2.15
N ARG A 33 1.02 -2.42 -1.34
CA ARG A 33 2.44 -2.65 -1.58
C ARG A 33 2.80 -2.23 -2.99
N GLN A 34 3.15 -0.95 -3.14
CA GLN A 34 3.92 -0.46 -4.27
C GLN A 34 5.03 -1.47 -4.47
N SER A 35 4.87 -2.31 -5.48
CA SER A 35 5.71 -3.45 -5.71
C SER A 35 5.83 -3.57 -7.20
N CYS A 36 6.93 -4.14 -7.67
CA CYS A 36 7.18 -4.26 -9.09
C CYS A 36 6.12 -5.04 -9.86
N LYS A 37 5.25 -5.79 -9.15
CA LYS A 37 4.09 -6.49 -9.73
C LYS A 37 2.89 -5.57 -10.00
N ALA A 38 2.82 -4.41 -9.34
CA ALA A 38 1.78 -3.42 -9.56
C ALA A 38 2.06 -2.58 -10.82
N ALA A 39 3.33 -2.35 -11.15
CA ALA A 39 3.72 -1.64 -12.37
C ALA A 39 3.53 -2.56 -13.60
N SER A 40 2.77 -2.08 -14.59
CA SER A 40 2.57 -2.81 -15.86
C SER A 40 3.55 -2.37 -16.95
N SER A 41 4.31 -1.30 -16.71
CA SER A 41 5.26 -0.74 -17.67
C SER A 41 6.51 -0.19 -16.97
N CYS A 42 7.61 -0.09 -17.72
CA CYS A 42 8.84 0.50 -17.18
C CYS A 42 8.63 1.97 -16.75
N GLN A 43 7.80 2.73 -17.48
CA GLN A 43 7.50 4.11 -17.10
C GLN A 43 6.84 4.19 -15.73
N GLU A 44 5.81 3.37 -15.50
CA GLU A 44 5.08 3.32 -14.23
C GLU A 44 5.99 2.89 -13.07
N ALA A 45 6.93 1.97 -13.32
CA ALA A 45 7.95 1.59 -12.34
C ALA A 45 8.91 2.75 -11.99
N VAL A 46 9.33 3.54 -12.98
CA VAL A 46 10.19 4.71 -12.74
C VAL A 46 9.42 5.81 -12.01
N GLU A 47 8.16 6.07 -12.37
CA GLU A 47 7.30 7.03 -11.65
C GLU A 47 7.13 6.62 -10.18
N MET A 48 6.90 5.33 -9.91
CA MET A 48 6.81 4.78 -8.57
C MET A 48 8.13 4.92 -7.80
N TRP A 49 9.26 4.65 -8.46
CA TRP A 49 10.59 4.80 -7.87
C TRP A 49 10.88 6.26 -7.50
N CYS A 50 10.57 7.19 -8.41
CA CYS A 50 10.70 8.62 -8.18
C CYS A 50 9.71 9.14 -7.13
N GLY A 51 8.57 8.47 -6.95
CA GLY A 51 7.63 8.70 -5.85
C GLY A 51 8.13 8.27 -4.46
N GLY A 52 9.34 7.72 -4.36
CA GLY A 52 9.97 7.34 -3.10
C GLY A 52 10.01 5.84 -2.82
N TYR A 53 9.58 5.00 -3.76
CA TYR A 53 9.69 3.54 -3.61
C TYR A 53 11.11 3.06 -3.93
N SER A 54 12.07 3.35 -3.05
CA SER A 54 13.50 3.00 -3.24
C SER A 54 13.73 1.50 -3.47
N ARG A 55 12.82 0.65 -2.97
CA ARG A 55 12.90 -0.81 -3.10
C ARG A 55 12.52 -1.32 -4.49
N ALA A 56 12.21 -0.42 -5.44
CA ALA A 56 12.13 -0.74 -6.86
C ALA A 56 13.47 -1.23 -7.42
N ASP A 57 14.57 -0.62 -6.97
CA ASP A 57 15.96 -0.96 -7.30
C ASP A 57 16.61 -1.59 -6.07
N GLY A 58 16.34 -2.88 -5.86
CA GLY A 58 16.72 -3.61 -4.65
C GLY A 58 18.21 -3.98 -4.60
N ASP A 59 18.83 -4.11 -5.77
CA ASP A 59 20.22 -4.49 -6.00
C ASP A 59 21.12 -3.29 -6.33
N GLY A 60 20.56 -2.11 -6.59
CA GLY A 60 21.28 -0.85 -6.69
C GLY A 60 22.00 -0.65 -8.02
N ASP A 61 21.58 -1.33 -9.07
CA ASP A 61 22.16 -1.23 -10.41
C ASP A 61 21.60 -0.02 -11.20
N GLY A 62 20.54 0.61 -10.67
CA GLY A 62 19.82 1.72 -11.25
C GLY A 62 18.71 1.30 -12.21
N VAL A 63 18.26 0.05 -12.16
CA VAL A 63 17.15 -0.49 -12.95
C VAL A 63 15.98 -0.85 -12.01
N PRO A 64 14.98 0.04 -11.84
CA PRO A 64 13.82 -0.27 -11.02
C PRO A 64 12.99 -1.36 -11.68
N CYS A 65 12.60 -2.37 -10.90
CA CYS A 65 11.67 -3.40 -11.32
C CYS A 65 12.04 -4.04 -12.67
N GLU A 66 13.12 -4.81 -12.68
CA GLU A 66 13.66 -5.57 -13.84
C GLU A 66 12.63 -6.40 -14.62
N ASN A 67 11.50 -6.75 -13.99
CA ASN A 67 10.38 -7.42 -14.65
C ASN A 67 9.76 -6.57 -15.78
N VAL A 68 9.81 -5.24 -15.67
CA VAL A 68 9.26 -4.29 -16.65
C VAL A 68 10.32 -3.43 -17.31
N CYS A 69 11.37 -3.03 -16.59
CA CYS A 69 12.50 -2.28 -17.15
C CYS A 69 13.61 -3.22 -17.59
N ARG A 70 14.07 -3.09 -18.84
CA ARG A 70 15.05 -4.01 -19.45
C ARG A 70 16.50 -3.56 -19.29
N SER A 71 16.73 -2.26 -19.06
CA SER A 71 18.08 -1.69 -18.99
C SER A 71 18.10 -0.32 -18.32
N LYS A 72 19.25 0.06 -17.77
CA LYS A 72 19.50 1.39 -17.19
C LYS A 72 19.29 2.52 -18.20
N SER A 73 19.72 2.32 -19.45
CA SER A 73 19.54 3.33 -20.51
C SER A 73 18.07 3.66 -20.77
N GLN A 74 17.20 2.65 -20.73
CA GLN A 74 15.76 2.85 -20.85
C GLN A 74 15.23 3.69 -19.67
N VAL A 75 15.68 3.37 -18.47
CA VAL A 75 15.29 4.05 -17.23
C VAL A 75 15.75 5.50 -17.26
N ASP A 76 17.01 5.77 -17.59
CA ASP A 76 17.57 7.11 -17.70
C ASP A 76 16.84 7.97 -18.73
N THR A 77 16.43 7.37 -19.86
CA THR A 77 15.62 8.06 -20.89
C THR A 77 14.25 8.44 -20.33
N ILE A 78 13.62 7.53 -19.58
CA ILE A 78 12.33 7.80 -18.94
C ILE A 78 12.50 8.89 -17.88
N LYS A 79 13.48 8.76 -16.97
CA LYS A 79 13.82 9.76 -15.95
C LYS A 79 13.99 11.16 -16.52
N GLN A 80 14.76 11.31 -17.60
CA GLN A 80 14.91 12.58 -18.32
C GLN A 80 13.59 13.09 -18.89
N ARG A 81 12.70 12.21 -19.34
CA ARG A 81 11.38 12.57 -19.88
C ARG A 81 10.39 13.04 -18.80
N ILE A 82 10.39 12.41 -17.64
CA ILE A 82 9.49 12.76 -16.51
C ILE A 82 10.08 13.80 -15.55
N GLY A 83 11.39 14.05 -15.58
CA GLY A 83 12.03 15.09 -14.78
C GLY A 83 12.28 14.68 -13.33
N CYS A 84 12.64 13.41 -13.11
CA CYS A 84 13.24 12.90 -11.87
C CYS A 84 14.57 12.19 -12.20
#